data_AF-A0AAD1MXW6-F1
#
_entry.id   AF-A0AAD1MXW6-F1
#
_cell.length_a   1.000
_cell.length_b   1.000
_cell.length_c   1.000
_cell.angle_alpha   90.00
_cell.angle_beta   90.00
_cell.angle_gamma   90.00
#
_symmetry.space_group_name_H-M   'P 1'
#
loop_
_entity.id
_entity.type
_entity.pdbx_description
1 polymer ?
#
loop_
_entity_poly.entity_id
_entity_poly.type
_entity_poly.pdbx_seq_one_letter_code
_entity_poly.pdbx_strand_id
1 'polypeptide(L)'
;MTNHPVSVDFHFDVMCPFAYQTSRWIRSVRDQTGLEVNWRFFSLEEINRQEGKKHPWEREWSYGWSMMRIGALLRRQSMADVDAWYERAARALHVEGHKPHEKTVARHLLEELGFDPDWSIRRLRIRRRATR
;
A
#
# COMPACT_ATOMS: atom_id res chain seq x y z
N MET A 1 22.36 -1.57 -29.77
CA MET A 1 21.90 -1.97 -28.43
C MET A 1 20.62 -1.22 -28.17
N THR A 2 19.48 -1.91 -28.09
CA THR A 2 18.21 -1.29 -27.70
C THR A 2 18.27 -1.02 -26.21
N ASN A 3 18.18 0.25 -25.82
CA ASN A 3 18.22 0.67 -24.42
C ASN A 3 16.84 0.38 -23.79
N HIS A 4 16.66 -0.82 -23.27
CA HIS A 4 15.43 -1.20 -22.61
C HIS A 4 15.37 -0.56 -21.21
N PRO A 5 14.24 0.04 -20.80
CA PRO A 5 14.10 0.55 -19.46
C PRO A 5 14.22 -0.61 -18.45
N VAL A 6 15.10 -0.43 -17.47
CA VAL A 6 15.38 -1.43 -16.42
C VAL A 6 14.47 -1.28 -15.20
N SER A 7 13.79 -0.14 -15.07
CA SER A 7 12.88 0.14 -13.97
C SER A 7 11.68 1.01 -14.37
N VAL A 8 10.62 0.94 -13.57
CA VAL A 8 9.42 1.78 -13.71
C VAL A 8 8.87 2.17 -12.34
N ASP A 9 8.41 3.42 -12.19
CA ASP A 9 7.64 3.85 -11.03
C ASP A 9 6.14 3.57 -11.25
N PHE A 10 5.58 2.66 -10.47
CA PHE A 10 4.15 2.33 -10.51
C PHE A 10 3.41 3.03 -9.37
N HIS A 11 2.54 3.98 -9.73
CA HIS A 11 1.73 4.72 -8.76
C HIS A 11 0.44 3.95 -8.45
N PHE A 12 0.19 3.64 -7.18
CA PHE A 12 -0.96 2.86 -6.75
C PHE A 12 -1.69 3.45 -5.52
N ASP A 13 -2.99 3.14 -5.48
CA ASP A 13 -3.86 3.18 -4.31
C ASP A 13 -4.59 1.83 -4.28
N VAL A 14 -4.64 1.18 -3.12
CA VAL A 14 -5.33 -0.12 -2.95
C VAL A 14 -6.80 -0.02 -3.34
N MET A 15 -7.43 1.14 -3.15
CA MET A 15 -8.83 1.38 -3.50
C MET A 15 -9.09 1.42 -5.01
N CYS A 16 -8.05 1.61 -5.84
CA CYS A 16 -8.23 1.80 -7.28
C CYS A 16 -8.33 0.45 -8.01
N PRO A 17 -9.50 0.08 -8.59
CA PRO A 17 -9.64 -1.18 -9.31
C PRO A 17 -8.79 -1.20 -10.59
N PHE A 18 -8.60 -0.05 -11.23
CA PHE A 18 -7.77 0.07 -12.42
C PHE A 18 -6.28 -0.11 -12.08
N ALA A 19 -5.80 0.52 -11.01
CA ALA A 19 -4.42 0.30 -10.55
C ALA A 19 -4.20 -1.17 -10.18
N TYR A 20 -5.20 -1.83 -9.57
CA TYR A 20 -5.11 -3.25 -9.25
C TYR A 20 -4.96 -4.12 -10.51
N GLN A 21 -5.81 -3.94 -11.52
CA GLN A 21 -5.67 -4.70 -12.77
C GLN A 21 -4.33 -4.44 -13.45
N THR A 22 -3.91 -3.18 -13.57
CA THR A 22 -2.61 -2.83 -14.17
C THR A 22 -1.45 -3.39 -13.34
N SER A 23 -1.59 -3.50 -12.01
CA SER A 23 -0.56 -4.10 -11.15
C SER A 23 -0.36 -5.59 -11.39
N ARG A 24 -1.42 -6.31 -11.77
CA ARG A 24 -1.30 -7.73 -12.15
C ARG A 24 -0.51 -7.87 -13.45
N TRP A 25 -0.80 -7.00 -14.41
CA TRP A 25 -0.05 -6.94 -15.67
C TRP A 25 1.42 -6.59 -15.44
N ILE A 26 1.74 -5.54 -14.67
CA ILE A 26 3.15 -5.13 -14.49
C ILE A 26 3.96 -6.18 -13.72
N ARG A 27 3.36 -6.93 -12.79
CA ARG A 27 4.02 -8.08 -12.13
C ARG A 27 4.35 -9.16 -13.15
N SER A 28 3.42 -9.52 -14.03
CA SER A 28 3.69 -10.46 -15.13
C SER A 28 4.80 -9.96 -16.06
N VAL A 29 4.87 -8.66 -16.34
CA VAL A 29 5.96 -8.08 -17.16
C VAL A 29 7.30 -8.18 -16.44
N ARG A 30 7.35 -7.83 -15.14
CA ARG A 30 8.55 -8.01 -14.31
C ARG A 30 9.04 -9.44 -14.36
N ASP A 31 8.15 -10.42 -14.17
CA ASP A 31 8.52 -11.82 -14.08
C ASP A 31 9.10 -12.36 -15.40
N GLN A 32 8.73 -11.76 -16.54
CA GLN A 32 9.23 -12.12 -17.87
C GLN A 32 10.50 -11.38 -18.30
N THR A 33 10.71 -10.17 -17.80
CA THR A 33 11.74 -9.24 -18.31
C THR A 33 12.82 -8.89 -17.29
N GLY A 34 12.59 -9.16 -16.00
CA GLY A 34 13.42 -8.67 -14.91
C GLY A 34 13.24 -7.17 -14.61
N LEU A 35 12.19 -6.52 -15.14
CA LEU A 35 11.91 -5.10 -14.90
C LEU A 35 11.74 -4.80 -13.41
N GLU A 36 12.50 -3.84 -12.89
CA GLU A 36 12.36 -3.38 -11.51
C GLU A 36 11.10 -2.50 -11.36
N VAL A 37 10.17 -2.91 -10.51
CA VAL A 37 8.94 -2.14 -10.23
C VAL A 37 9.09 -1.39 -8.90
N ASN A 38 9.04 -0.07 -8.98
CA ASN A 38 9.09 0.83 -7.84
C ASN A 38 7.69 1.28 -7.45
N TRP A 39 7.14 0.74 -6.37
CA TRP A 39 5.78 1.07 -5.91
C TRP A 39 5.73 2.46 -5.25
N ARG A 40 4.94 3.36 -5.82
CA ARG A 40 4.71 4.73 -5.36
C ARG A 40 3.26 4.90 -4.90
N PHE A 41 3.05 5.60 -3.80
CA PHE A 41 1.70 5.85 -3.30
C PHE A 41 1.08 7.06 -4.01
N PHE A 42 -0.21 6.98 -4.27
CA PHE A 42 -1.08 8.15 -4.41
C PHE A 42 -2.38 7.87 -3.66
N SER A 43 -3.18 8.90 -3.42
CA SER A 43 -4.45 8.79 -2.69
C SER A 43 -5.62 9.23 -3.57
N LEU A 44 -6.52 8.29 -3.87
CA LEU A 44 -7.79 8.58 -4.52
C LEU A 44 -8.67 9.50 -3.67
N GLU A 45 -8.66 9.30 -2.35
CA GLU A 45 -9.47 10.13 -1.44
C GLU A 45 -8.95 11.56 -1.33
N GLU A 46 -7.65 11.79 -1.52
CA GLU A 46 -7.07 13.13 -1.52
C GLU A 46 -7.26 13.82 -2.87
N ILE A 47 -6.98 13.13 -3.98
CA ILE A 47 -7.09 13.76 -5.32
C ILE A 47 -8.55 14.07 -5.67
N ASN A 48 -9.51 13.31 -5.15
CA ASN A 48 -10.95 13.56 -5.32
C ASN A 48 -11.56 14.34 -4.14
N ARG A 49 -10.74 14.87 -3.23
CA ARG A 49 -11.23 15.65 -2.08
C ARG A 49 -11.89 16.93 -2.58
N GLN A 50 -13.10 17.19 -2.09
CA GLN A 50 -13.78 18.46 -2.35
C GLN A 50 -13.27 19.54 -1.40
N GLU A 51 -13.27 20.79 -1.87
CA GLU A 51 -12.89 21.96 -1.07
C GLU A 51 -13.69 22.03 0.24
N GLY A 52 -13.03 22.42 1.33
CA GLY A 52 -13.63 22.45 2.67
C GLY A 52 -13.90 21.10 3.34
N LYS A 53 -13.61 19.96 2.69
CA LYS A 53 -13.65 18.63 3.36
C LYS A 53 -12.31 18.30 4.01
N LYS A 54 -12.39 17.65 5.19
CA LYS A 54 -11.23 17.11 5.90
C LYS A 54 -10.40 16.19 5.02
N HIS A 55 -9.09 16.32 5.09
CA HIS A 55 -8.16 15.40 4.46
C HIS A 55 -8.31 13.97 5.02
N PRO A 56 -7.96 12.92 4.27
CA PRO A 56 -8.09 11.54 4.73
C PRO A 56 -7.38 11.26 6.07
N TRP A 57 -6.26 11.94 6.36
CA TRP A 57 -5.51 11.82 7.61
C TRP A 57 -6.08 12.59 8.80
N GLU A 58 -7.03 13.50 8.57
CA GLU A 58 -7.72 14.27 9.62
C GLU A 58 -9.04 13.64 10.05
N ARG A 59 -9.46 12.59 9.35
CA ARG A 59 -10.68 11.83 9.65
C ARG A 59 -10.36 10.78 10.71
N GLU A 60 -11.33 10.50 11.56
CA GLU A 60 -11.26 9.37 12.50
C GLU A 60 -11.12 8.03 11.75
N TRP A 61 -11.68 7.96 10.54
CA TRP A 61 -11.61 6.80 9.68
C TRP A 61 -11.55 7.17 8.19
N SER A 62 -10.79 6.39 7.43
CA SER A 62 -10.65 6.51 5.98
C SER A 62 -10.33 5.14 5.37
N TYR A 63 -10.92 4.90 4.20
CA TYR A 63 -10.78 3.65 3.45
C TYR A 63 -9.34 3.48 2.93
N GLY A 64 -8.88 4.38 2.07
CA GLY A 64 -7.58 4.29 1.41
C GLY A 64 -6.42 4.59 2.37
N TRP A 65 -6.57 5.60 3.24
CA TRP A 65 -5.47 6.05 4.10
C TRP A 65 -4.98 4.98 5.07
N SER A 66 -5.89 4.22 5.68
CA SER A 66 -5.54 3.18 6.64
C SER A 66 -4.66 2.10 6.01
N MET A 67 -5.02 1.63 4.81
CA MET A 67 -4.25 0.63 4.07
C MET A 67 -2.93 1.18 3.54
N MET A 68 -2.92 2.45 3.11
CA MET A 68 -1.72 3.12 2.65
C MET A 68 -0.68 3.31 3.76
N ARG A 69 -1.12 3.56 5.01
CA ARG A 69 -0.22 3.61 6.17
C ARG A 69 0.48 2.29 6.42
N ILE A 70 -0.23 1.16 6.28
CA ILE A 70 0.36 -0.18 6.40
C ILE A 70 1.39 -0.38 5.28
N GLY A 71 1.00 -0.09 4.03
CA GLY A 71 1.91 -0.18 2.89
C GLY A 71 3.15 0.70 3.05
N ALA A 72 3.01 1.92 3.57
CA ALA A 72 4.12 2.83 3.82
C ALA A 72 5.08 2.32 4.91
N LEU A 73 4.58 1.62 5.92
CA LEU A 73 5.42 0.97 6.93
C LEU A 73 6.20 -0.20 6.32
N LEU A 74 5.53 -1.07 5.55
CA LEU A 74 6.15 -2.22 4.90
C LEU A 74 7.17 -1.79 3.84
N ARG A 75 6.88 -0.72 3.09
CA ARG A 75 7.83 -0.10 2.14
C ARG A 75 9.15 0.31 2.80
N ARG A 76 9.15 0.66 4.09
CA ARG A 76 10.39 0.98 4.84
C ARG A 76 11.22 -0.25 5.18
N GLN A 77 10.66 -1.45 5.06
CA GLN A 77 11.41 -2.70 5.21
C GLN A 77 11.98 -3.11 3.85
N SER A 78 11.13 -3.25 2.83
CA SER A 78 11.57 -3.51 1.47
C SER A 78 10.51 -3.14 0.43
N MET A 79 10.92 -3.10 -0.83
CA MET A 79 10.00 -2.93 -1.96
C MET A 79 9.15 -4.18 -2.22
N ALA A 80 9.66 -5.36 -1.85
CA ALA A 80 8.91 -6.62 -1.90
C ALA A 80 7.77 -6.67 -0.86
N ASP A 81 7.98 -6.12 0.35
CA ASP A 81 6.97 -6.15 1.40
C ASP A 81 5.75 -5.28 1.07
N VAL A 82 5.98 -4.09 0.50
CA VAL A 82 4.87 -3.25 0.03
C VAL A 82 4.17 -3.86 -1.19
N ASP A 83 4.90 -4.58 -2.04
CA ASP A 83 4.31 -5.31 -3.16
C ASP A 83 3.36 -6.42 -2.65
N ALA A 84 3.84 -7.27 -1.74
CA ALA A 84 3.09 -8.36 -1.16
C ALA A 84 1.82 -7.86 -0.45
N TRP A 85 1.95 -6.77 0.32
CA TRP A 85 0.80 -6.12 0.94
C TRP A 85 -0.18 -5.57 -0.09
N TYR A 86 0.32 -4.86 -1.10
CA TYR A 86 -0.54 -4.30 -2.14
C TYR A 86 -1.31 -5.40 -2.86
N GLU A 87 -0.63 -6.46 -3.31
CA GLU A 87 -1.25 -7.59 -3.98
C GLU A 87 -2.34 -8.22 -3.12
N ARG A 88 -2.01 -8.55 -1.86
CA ARG A 88 -2.95 -9.25 -0.98
C ARG A 88 -4.15 -8.40 -0.60
N ALA A 89 -3.93 -7.14 -0.22
CA ALA A 89 -4.99 -6.23 0.18
C ALA A 89 -5.89 -5.86 -1.02
N ALA A 90 -5.31 -5.64 -2.20
CA ALA A 90 -6.09 -5.35 -3.39
C ALA A 90 -6.90 -6.57 -3.86
N ARG A 91 -6.35 -7.79 -3.78
CA ARG A 91 -7.12 -9.03 -4.02
C ARG A 91 -8.27 -9.19 -3.04
N ALA A 92 -8.03 -8.93 -1.75
CA ALA A 92 -9.06 -8.95 -0.71
C ALA A 92 -10.23 -8.02 -1.06
N LEU A 93 -9.91 -6.79 -1.48
CA LEU A 93 -10.92 -5.77 -1.79
C LEU A 93 -11.65 -6.06 -3.11
N HIS A 94 -10.91 -6.29 -4.19
CA HIS A 94 -11.46 -6.27 -5.56
C HIS A 94 -11.95 -7.63 -6.06
N VAL A 95 -11.52 -8.72 -5.43
CA VAL A 95 -11.87 -10.09 -5.86
C VAL A 95 -12.67 -10.82 -4.79
N GLU A 96 -12.25 -10.72 -3.53
CA GLU A 96 -12.84 -11.50 -2.43
C GLU A 96 -13.99 -10.77 -1.73
N GLY A 97 -14.18 -9.47 -1.99
CA GLY A 97 -15.21 -8.65 -1.35
C GLY A 97 -14.97 -8.37 0.14
N HIS A 98 -13.74 -8.58 0.62
CA HIS A 98 -13.33 -8.24 1.97
C HIS A 98 -13.02 -6.75 2.11
N LYS A 99 -12.93 -6.29 3.36
CA LYS A 99 -12.72 -4.88 3.71
C LYS A 99 -11.37 -4.67 4.39
N PRO A 100 -10.25 -4.66 3.65
CA PRO A 100 -8.89 -4.53 4.20
C PRO A 100 -8.60 -3.22 4.96
N HIS A 101 -9.50 -2.23 4.88
CA HIS A 101 -9.44 -1.02 5.70
C HIS A 101 -9.99 -1.23 7.13
N GLU A 102 -10.72 -2.32 7.38
CA GLU A 102 -11.13 -2.73 8.72
C GLU A 102 -9.95 -3.38 9.46
N LYS A 103 -9.77 -3.02 10.73
CA LYS A 103 -8.60 -3.43 11.53
C LYS A 103 -8.46 -4.96 11.64
N THR A 104 -9.56 -5.67 11.84
CA THR A 104 -9.58 -7.13 11.98
C THR A 104 -9.14 -7.81 10.69
N VAL A 105 -9.67 -7.37 9.55
CA VAL A 105 -9.28 -7.87 8.22
C VAL A 105 -7.81 -7.54 7.96
N ALA A 106 -7.39 -6.29 8.15
CA ALA A 106 -6.00 -5.89 7.93
C ALA A 106 -4.99 -6.74 8.74
N ARG A 107 -5.29 -7.02 10.01
CA ARG A 107 -4.47 -7.89 10.85
C ARG A 107 -4.38 -9.31 10.30
N HIS A 108 -5.51 -9.89 9.93
CA HIS A 108 -5.55 -11.23 9.35
C HIS A 108 -4.71 -11.32 8.07
N LEU A 109 -4.80 -10.32 7.19
CA LEU A 109 -3.98 -10.25 5.97
C LEU A 109 -2.49 -10.11 6.26
N LEU A 110 -2.12 -9.34 7.29
CA LEU A 110 -0.73 -9.23 7.72
C LEU A 110 -0.20 -10.56 8.28
N GLU A 111 -0.99 -11.23 9.11
CA GLU A 111 -0.66 -12.57 9.65
C GLU A 111 -0.48 -13.60 8.52
N GLU A 112 -1.37 -13.60 7.52
CA GLU A 112 -1.28 -14.47 6.34
C GLU A 112 0.03 -14.26 5.56
N LEU A 113 0.50 -13.01 5.48
CA LEU A 113 1.77 -12.65 4.86
C LEU A 113 3.00 -12.86 5.76
N GLY A 114 2.81 -13.34 7.00
CA GLY A 114 3.88 -13.53 7.98
C GLY A 114 4.40 -12.24 8.62
N PHE A 115 3.68 -11.13 8.50
CA PHE A 115 4.00 -9.87 9.18
C PHE A 115 3.37 -9.83 10.58
N ASP A 116 4.02 -9.11 11.50
CA ASP A 116 3.48 -8.87 12.84
C ASP A 116 2.21 -7.98 12.74
N PRO A 117 1.01 -8.48 13.09
CA PRO A 117 -0.25 -7.73 13.01
C PRO A 117 -0.32 -6.56 14.02
N ASP A 118 0.49 -6.60 15.07
CA ASP A 118 0.59 -5.58 16.12
C ASP A 118 1.72 -4.57 15.86
N TRP A 119 2.45 -4.74 14.75
CA TRP A 119 3.57 -3.88 14.36
C TRP A 119 3.18 -2.42 14.18
N SER A 120 1.92 -2.16 13.83
CA SER A 120 1.33 -0.81 13.76
C SER A 120 1.34 -0.06 15.11
N ILE A 121 1.42 -0.77 16.24
CA ILE A 121 1.32 -0.19 17.60
C ILE A 121 2.71 0.13 18.18
N ARG A 122 3.75 -0.64 17.88
CA ARG A 122 5.05 -0.55 18.60
C ARG A 122 6.03 0.49 18.06
N ARG A 123 6.01 0.82 16.76
CA ARG A 123 6.94 1.81 16.14
C ARG A 123 6.37 3.23 15.97
N LEU A 124 5.08 3.45 16.22
CA LEU A 124 4.48 4.80 16.28
C LEU A 124 4.81 5.54 17.59
N ARG A 125 5.44 4.87 18.58
CA ARG A 125 6.29 5.56 19.56
C ARG A 125 7.55 6.05 18.85
N ILE A 126 7.40 7.10 18.05
CA ILE A 126 8.47 8.01 17.70
C ILE A 126 9.21 8.28 19.01
N ARG A 127 10.50 7.94 19.02
CA ARG A 127 11.43 8.37 20.07
C ARG A 127 11.13 9.84 20.35
N ARG A 128 10.51 10.15 21.50
CA ARG A 128 10.68 11.48 22.09
C ARG A 128 12.19 11.61 22.24
N ARG A 129 12.84 12.35 21.35
CA ARG A 129 14.20 12.79 21.59
C ARG A 129 14.13 13.48 22.95
N ALA A 130 14.77 12.89 23.94
CA ALA A 130 15.14 13.63 25.13
C ALA A 130 16.06 14.75 24.63
N THR A 131 15.51 15.95 24.49
CA THR A 131 16.27 17.18 24.51
C THR A 131 17.01 17.20 25.85
N ARG A 132 18.34 17.09 25.78
CA ARG A 132 19.21 17.65 26.80
C ARG A 132 19.19 19.17 26.66
#